data_AF-A0A949D5W7-F1
#
_entry.id   AF-A0A949D5W7-F1
#
_cell.length_a   1.000
_cell.length_b   1.000
_cell.length_c   1.000
_cell.angle_alpha   90.00
_cell.angle_beta   90.00
_cell.angle_gamma   90.00
#
_symmetry.space_group_name_H-M   'P 1'
#
loop_
_entity.id
_entity.type
_entity.pdbx_description
1 polymer ?
#
loop_
_entity_poly.entity_id
_entity_poly.type
_entity_poly.pdbx_seq_one_letter_code
_entity_poly.pdbx_strand_id
1 'polypeptide(L)'
;MTDIVLDFELDSEDADVQLSEAIDTFLTLQESAVRDDPFDLDLMVRTVFGPGGERLKRLVFQQREIANAFDSFWSSFRRAS
;
A
#
# COMPACT_ATOMS: atom_id res chain seq x y z
N MET A 1 16.96 -9.52 6.37
CA MET A 1 15.91 -8.78 5.64
C MET A 1 14.70 -8.77 6.57
N THR A 2 14.26 -7.58 6.98
CA THR A 2 13.17 -7.44 7.95
C THR A 2 11.97 -6.92 7.18
N ASP A 3 10.96 -7.77 7.03
CA ASP A 3 9.70 -7.38 6.40
C ASP A 3 9.07 -6.22 7.19
N ILE A 4 8.61 -5.20 6.45
CA ILE A 4 7.94 -4.03 7.02
C ILE A 4 6.48 -4.11 6.64
N VAL A 5 5.65 -4.17 7.67
CA VAL A 5 4.24 -4.51 7.53
C VAL A 5 3.40 -3.29 7.87
N LEU A 6 2.58 -2.85 6.92
CA LEU A 6 1.54 -1.85 7.12
C LEU A 6 0.17 -2.55 7.09
N ASP A 7 -0.58 -2.39 8.18
CA ASP A 7 -1.92 -2.96 8.34
C ASP A 7 -2.99 -1.89 8.09
N PHE A 8 -3.98 -2.23 7.28
CA PHE A 8 -5.10 -1.38 6.89
C PHE A 8 -6.41 -2.10 7.24
N GLU A 9 -7.10 -1.58 8.24
CA GLU A 9 -8.47 -1.97 8.56
C GLU A 9 -9.41 -1.28 7.57
N LEU A 10 -10.12 -2.09 6.78
CA LEU A 10 -11.06 -1.63 5.78
C LEU A 10 -12.46 -2.08 6.17
N ASP A 11 -13.31 -1.10 6.45
CA ASP A 11 -14.68 -1.24 6.92
C ASP A 11 -15.72 -1.34 5.79
N SER A 12 -15.29 -1.13 4.54
CA SER A 12 -16.16 -1.12 3.36
C SER A 12 -15.47 -1.58 2.08
N GLU A 13 -16.26 -1.95 1.07
CA GLU A 13 -15.76 -2.23 -0.28
C GLU A 13 -15.16 -1.00 -0.95
N ASP A 14 -15.72 0.19 -0.71
CA ASP A 14 -15.19 1.44 -1.24
C ASP A 14 -13.78 1.74 -0.71
N ALA A 15 -13.53 1.46 0.59
CA ALA A 15 -12.20 1.60 1.18
C ALA A 15 -11.17 0.61 0.58
N ASP A 16 -11.62 -0.58 0.18
CA ASP A 16 -10.80 -1.60 -0.51
C ASP A 16 -10.43 -1.18 -1.92
N VAL A 17 -11.37 -0.59 -2.65
CA VAL A 17 -11.12 0.00 -3.97
C VAL A 17 -10.17 1.18 -3.86
N GLN A 18 -10.40 2.11 -2.92
CA GLN A 18 -9.50 3.25 -2.70
C GLN A 18 -8.08 2.83 -2.36
N LEU A 19 -7.90 1.81 -1.50
CA LEU A 19 -6.57 1.31 -1.17
C LEU A 19 -5.88 0.70 -2.41
N SER A 20 -6.64 -0.01 -3.24
CA SER A 20 -6.11 -0.59 -4.48
C SER A 20 -5.68 0.50 -5.46
N GLU A 21 -6.51 1.52 -5.68
CA GLU A 21 -6.18 2.68 -6.52
C GLU A 21 -4.97 3.46 -6.00
N ALA A 22 -4.85 3.61 -4.68
CA ALA A 22 -3.71 4.25 -4.06
C ALA A 22 -2.41 3.45 -4.29
N ILE A 23 -2.46 2.13 -4.18
CA ILE A 23 -1.30 1.26 -4.50
C ILE A 23 -0.90 1.45 -5.95
N ASP A 24 -1.83 1.30 -6.90
CA ASP A 24 -1.54 1.43 -8.34
C ASP A 24 -0.98 2.81 -8.70
N THR A 25 -1.54 3.87 -8.11
CA THR A 25 -1.06 5.25 -8.29
C THR A 25 0.35 5.42 -7.74
N PHE A 26 0.61 4.91 -6.54
CA PHE A 26 1.93 4.99 -5.92
C PHE A 26 2.99 4.24 -6.73
N LEU A 27 2.68 3.04 -7.21
CA LEU A 27 3.56 2.25 -8.08
C LEU A 27 3.91 3.03 -9.36
N THR A 28 2.89 3.58 -10.03
CA THR A 28 3.06 4.35 -11.26
C THR A 28 3.96 5.58 -11.04
N LEU A 29 3.80 6.27 -9.92
CA LEU A 29 4.62 7.42 -9.55
C LEU A 29 6.07 7.04 -9.26
N GLN A 30 6.29 5.91 -8.57
CA GLN A 30 7.63 5.40 -8.28
C GLN A 30 8.36 4.95 -9.56
N GLU A 31 7.70 4.19 -10.43
CA GLU A 31 8.26 3.78 -11.73
C GLU A 31 8.64 5.01 -12.59
N SER A 32 7.84 6.06 -12.54
CA SER A 32 8.12 7.30 -13.27
C SER A 32 9.27 8.11 -12.67
N ALA A 33 9.49 8.01 -11.35
CA ALA A 33 10.51 8.75 -10.62
C ALA A 33 11.90 8.10 -10.71
N VAL A 34 11.97 6.77 -10.79
CA VAL A 34 13.24 6.03 -10.81
C VAL A 34 13.58 5.64 -12.26
N ARG A 35 14.12 6.60 -13.03
CA ARG A 35 14.56 6.36 -14.43
C ARG A 35 15.90 5.64 -14.57
N ASP A 36 16.73 5.62 -13.52
CA ASP A 36 18.16 5.22 -13.62
C ASP A 36 18.58 4.05 -12.70
N ASP A 37 17.69 3.53 -11.85
CA ASP A 37 17.96 2.37 -10.99
C ASP A 37 16.78 1.40 -11.08
N PRO A 38 16.97 0.09 -11.34
CA PRO A 38 15.89 -0.87 -11.29
C PRO A 38 15.36 -0.92 -9.85
N PHE A 39 14.30 -0.16 -9.60
CA PHE A 39 13.57 -0.14 -8.35
C PHE A 39 12.89 -1.50 -8.17
N ASP A 40 13.59 -2.43 -7.54
CA ASP A 40 13.06 -3.76 -7.21
C ASP A 40 12.12 -3.61 -6.00
N LEU A 41 10.92 -3.12 -6.29
CA LEU A 41 9.85 -3.02 -5.32
C LEU A 41 9.21 -4.39 -5.15
N ASP A 42 9.70 -5.12 -4.16
CA ASP A 42 9.01 -6.30 -3.66
C ASP A 42 7.92 -5.88 -2.67
N LEU A 43 6.71 -5.65 -3.21
CA LEU A 43 5.48 -5.38 -2.46
C LEU A 43 4.58 -6.62 -2.50
N MET A 44 4.28 -7.17 -1.32
CA MET A 44 3.29 -8.24 -1.19
C MET A 44 2.04 -7.71 -0.50
N VAL A 45 0.89 -7.90 -1.15
CA VAL A 45 -0.42 -7.58 -0.60
C VAL A 45 -1.07 -8.85 -0.03
N ARG A 46 -1.39 -8.85 1.26
CA ARG A 46 -2.13 -9.93 1.93
C ARG A 46 -3.50 -9.42 2.32
N THR A 47 -4.54 -10.19 2.00
CA THR A 47 -5.92 -9.90 2.42
C THR A 47 -6.35 -10.96 3.42
N VAL A 48 -6.84 -10.54 4.58
CA VAL A 48 -7.39 -11.42 5.60
C VAL A 48 -8.85 -11.02 5.82
N PHE A 49 -9.72 -12.02 5.82
CA PHE A 49 -11.15 -11.84 6.07
C PHE A 49 -11.47 -12.31 7.49
N GLY A 50 -12.01 -11.41 8.30
CA GLY A 50 -12.49 -11.69 9.64
C GLY A 50 -13.83 -12.44 9.63
N PRO A 51 -14.19 -13.15 10.72
CA PRO A 51 -15.43 -13.90 10.83
C PRO A 51 -16.71 -13.02 10.77
N GLY A 52 -16.57 -11.71 10.98
CA GLY A 52 -17.66 -10.71 10.88
C GLY A 52 -17.75 -9.97 9.55
N GLY A 53 -16.96 -10.35 8.53
CA GLY A 53 -16.91 -9.64 7.24
C GLY A 53 -15.92 -8.48 7.19
N GLU A 54 -15.20 -8.20 8.28
CA GLU A 54 -14.12 -7.23 8.33
C GLU A 54 -12.98 -7.62 7.38
N ARG A 55 -12.43 -6.65 6.65
CA ARG A 55 -11.30 -6.86 5.73
C ARG A 55 -10.06 -6.19 6.30
N LEU A 56 -9.05 -7.01 6.58
CA LEU A 56 -7.72 -6.52 6.93
C LEU A 56 -6.81 -6.69 5.72
N LYS A 57 -6.30 -5.57 5.20
CA LYS A 57 -5.26 -5.57 4.17
C LYS A 57 -3.91 -5.31 4.81
N ARG A 58 -2.94 -6.11 4.42
CA ARG A 58 -1.57 -6.03 4.89
C ARG A 58 -0.65 -5.83 3.72
N LEU A 59 0.05 -4.70 3.69
CA LEU A 59 1.09 -4.40 2.73
C LEU A 59 2.44 -4.73 3.35
N VAL A 60 3.22 -5.56 2.68
CA VAL A 60 4.53 -6.00 3.14
C VAL A 60 5.58 -5.44 2.19
N PHE A 61 6.49 -4.63 2.74
CA PHE A 61 7.57 -3.97 2.05
C PHE A 61 8.92 -4.54 2.51
N GLN A 62 9.87 -4.62 1.59
CA GLN A 62 11.26 -4.99 1.90
C GLN A 62 12.15 -3.80 2.29
N GLN A 63 11.70 -2.56 2.02
CA GLN A 63 12.44 -1.32 2.28
C GLN A 63 11.62 -0.36 3.17
N ARG A 64 12.26 0.23 4.18
CA ARG A 64 11.59 1.08 5.17
C ARG A 64 11.20 2.43 4.61
N GLU A 65 12.07 2.96 3.77
CA GLU A 65 11.94 4.23 3.09
C GLU A 65 10.66 4.22 2.25
N ILE A 66 10.42 3.11 1.54
CA ILE A 66 9.24 2.93 0.70
C ILE A 66 7.98 2.77 1.54
N ALA A 67 8.01 1.95 2.60
CA ALA A 67 6.86 1.79 3.50
C ALA A 67 6.43 3.14 4.09
N ASN A 68 7.39 3.94 4.58
CA ASN A 68 7.12 5.27 5.11
C ASN A 68 6.59 6.25 4.04
N ALA A 69 7.12 6.16 2.82
CA ALA A 69 6.66 6.96 1.70
C ALA A 69 5.21 6.61 1.32
N PHE A 70 4.88 5.31 1.29
CA PHE A 70 3.52 4.84 1.04
C PHE A 70 2.55 5.30 2.13
N ASP A 71 2.91 5.16 3.42
CA ASP A 71 2.05 5.59 4.53
C ASP A 71 1.73 7.10 4.48
N SER A 72 2.75 7.91 4.15
CA SER A 72 2.60 9.36 3.95
C SER A 72 1.73 9.69 2.73
N PHE A 73 1.94 8.97 1.63
CA PHE A 73 1.15 9.09 0.41
C PHE A 73 -0.31 8.73 0.66
N TRP A 74 -0.58 7.58 1.28
CA TRP A 74 -1.92 7.10 1.61
C TRP A 74 -2.71 8.08 2.47
N SER A 75 -2.05 8.65 3.49
CA SER A 75 -2.65 9.68 4.35
C SER A 75 -3.05 10.94 3.58
N SER A 76 -2.34 11.25 2.48
CA SER A 76 -2.62 12.39 1.61
C SER A 76 -3.69 12.05 0.57
N PHE A 77 -3.62 10.85 -0.02
CA PHE A 77 -4.56 10.32 -1.00
C PHE A 77 -5.99 10.28 -0.42
N ARG A 78 -6.17 9.70 0.77
CA ARG A 78 -7.48 9.65 1.46
C ARG A 78 -8.11 11.01 1.79
N ARG A 79 -7.33 12.09 1.85
CA ARG A 79 -7.87 13.44 2.09
C ARG A 79 -8.34 14.11 0.81
N ALA A 80 -7.87 13.63 -0.33
CA ALA A 80 -8.18 14.18 -1.65
C ALA A 80 -9.33 13.43 -2.34
N SER A 81 -9.54 12.16 -1.98
CA SER A 81 -10.67 11.30 -2.40
C SER A 81 -11.93 11.56 -1.59
#